data_AF-A0A2E1ALY9-F1
#
_entry.id   AF-A0A2E1ALY9-F1
#
_cell.length_a   1.000
_cell.length_b   1.000
_cell.length_c   1.000
_cell.angle_alpha   90.00
_cell.angle_beta   90.00
_cell.angle_gamma   90.00
#
_symmetry.space_group_name_H-M   'P 1'
#
loop_
_entity.id
_entity.type
_entity.pdbx_description
1 polymer ?
#
loop_
_entity_poly.entity_id
_entity_poly.type
_entity_poly.pdbx_seq_one_letter_code
_entity_poly.pdbx_strand_id
1 'polypeptide(L)'
;MAAMAKKPIVANQPHREELYNMAVTAAREGNRQGAKVLLGEILQQDRRNTRAMMWMAKLSPAPAERRRWLNRVLDVDPENETAQKLLDKMSYNDAFKRNRLLFRLGIGGYIVVVILVALLLILVFAF
;
A
#
# COMPACT_ATOMS: atom_id res chain seq x y z
N MET A 1 -31.56 -45.61 20.49
CA MET A 1 -30.58 -44.65 21.04
C MET A 1 -29.23 -44.93 20.39
N ALA A 2 -28.74 -44.06 19.51
CA ALA A 2 -27.30 -43.87 19.26
C ALA A 2 -27.09 -42.71 18.27
N ALA A 3 -26.61 -41.60 18.82
CA ALA A 3 -25.76 -40.59 18.19
C ALA A 3 -26.21 -39.96 16.85
N MET A 4 -27.07 -38.95 16.98
CA MET A 4 -27.06 -37.77 16.11
C MET A 4 -25.71 -37.06 16.24
N ALA A 5 -24.68 -37.54 15.55
CA ALA A 5 -23.44 -36.79 15.35
C ALA A 5 -23.72 -35.67 14.35
N LYS A 6 -24.26 -34.57 14.87
CA LYS A 6 -24.42 -33.28 14.20
C LYS A 6 -23.04 -32.82 13.72
N LYS A 7 -22.72 -33.15 12.46
CA LYS A 7 -21.65 -32.56 11.67
C LYS A 7 -21.67 -31.04 11.90
N PRO A 8 -20.54 -30.37 12.23
CA PRO A 8 -20.55 -28.95 12.56
C PRO A 8 -20.91 -28.16 11.31
N ILE A 9 -22.20 -27.84 11.22
CA ILE A 9 -22.81 -26.94 10.27
C ILE A 9 -22.32 -25.52 10.57
N VAL A 10 -21.33 -25.06 9.79
CA VAL A 10 -21.27 -23.68 9.25
C VAL A 10 -21.45 -22.52 10.26
N ALA A 11 -20.99 -22.66 11.50
CA ALA A 11 -21.19 -21.62 12.52
C ALA A 11 -20.30 -20.36 12.36
N ASN A 12 -19.35 -20.35 11.41
CA ASN A 12 -18.37 -19.27 11.26
C ASN A 12 -18.45 -18.48 9.93
N GLN A 13 -19.43 -18.76 9.08
CA GLN A 13 -19.65 -18.00 7.84
C GLN A 13 -20.50 -16.72 8.03
N PRO A 14 -21.63 -16.72 8.78
CA PRO A 14 -22.42 -15.49 8.93
C PRO A 14 -21.62 -14.38 9.62
N HIS A 15 -20.84 -14.73 10.64
CA HIS A 15 -20.01 -13.76 11.36
C HIS A 15 -18.91 -13.14 10.48
N ARG A 16 -18.32 -13.89 9.54
CA ARG A 16 -17.26 -13.39 8.65
C ARG A 16 -17.78 -12.43 7.58
N GLU A 17 -18.93 -12.76 6.99
CA GLU A 17 -19.59 -11.89 6.01
C GLU A 17 -20.10 -10.60 6.69
N GLU A 18 -20.63 -10.69 7.91
CA GLU A 18 -20.98 -9.53 8.72
C GLU A 18 -19.76 -8.65 9.04
N LEU A 19 -18.67 -9.24 9.51
CA LEU A 19 -17.41 -8.52 9.76
C LEU A 19 -16.88 -7.84 8.49
N TYR A 20 -16.95 -8.52 7.34
CA TYR A 20 -16.55 -7.95 6.06
C TYR A 20 -17.43 -6.76 5.68
N ASN A 21 -18.75 -6.90 5.80
CA ASN A 21 -19.69 -5.82 5.48
C ASN A 21 -19.48 -4.61 6.40
N MET A 22 -19.29 -4.82 7.70
CA MET A 22 -18.96 -3.75 8.65
C MET A 22 -17.65 -3.06 8.29
N ALA A 23 -16.63 -3.82 7.90
CA ALA A 23 -15.35 -3.25 7.48
C ALA A 23 -15.48 -2.39 6.22
N VAL A 24 -16.26 -2.84 5.23
CA VAL A 24 -16.54 -2.10 3.99
C VAL A 24 -17.31 -0.82 4.29
N THR A 25 -18.32 -0.88 5.16
CA THR A 25 -19.08 0.30 5.59
C THR A 25 -18.18 1.31 6.29
N ALA A 26 -17.38 0.87 7.27
CA ALA A 26 -16.42 1.74 7.95
C ALA A 26 -15.41 2.36 6.96
N ALA A 27 -14.94 1.60 5.96
CA ALA A 27 -14.06 2.12 4.93
C ALA A 27 -14.73 3.18 4.04
N ARG A 28 -16.02 3.01 3.74
CA ARG A 28 -16.83 3.95 2.94
C ARG A 28 -17.14 5.23 3.71
N GLU A 29 -17.41 5.13 5.00
CA GLU A 29 -17.65 6.25 5.91
C GLU A 29 -16.38 7.06 6.23
N GLY A 30 -15.22 6.63 5.73
CA GLY A 30 -13.94 7.29 5.98
C GLY A 30 -13.26 6.87 7.29
N ASN A 31 -13.88 5.97 8.06
CA ASN A 31 -13.28 5.34 9.23
C ASN A 31 -12.26 4.27 8.83
N ARG A 32 -11.10 4.74 8.34
CA ARG A 32 -10.01 3.88 7.86
C ARG A 32 -9.42 3.01 8.97
N GLN A 33 -9.36 3.51 10.20
CA GLN A 33 -8.79 2.76 11.30
C GLN A 33 -9.71 1.60 11.71
N GLY A 34 -11.02 1.85 11.89
CA GLY A 34 -12.00 0.81 12.19
C GLY A 34 -12.03 -0.27 11.11
N ALA A 35 -12.01 0.14 9.84
CA ALA A 35 -11.94 -0.79 8.72
C ALA A 35 -10.66 -1.66 8.76
N LYS A 36 -9.49 -1.09 9.08
CA LYS A 36 -8.23 -1.84 9.20
C LYS A 36 -8.28 -2.88 10.32
N VAL A 37 -8.89 -2.55 11.46
CA VAL A 37 -9.04 -3.49 12.59
C VAL A 37 -9.91 -4.68 12.18
N LEU A 38 -11.08 -4.40 11.61
CA LEU A 38 -12.03 -5.44 11.18
C LEU A 38 -11.45 -6.33 10.07
N LEU A 39 -10.80 -5.74 9.07
CA LEU A 39 -10.10 -6.51 8.02
C LEU A 39 -8.92 -7.30 8.57
N GLY A 40 -8.23 -6.77 9.57
CA GLY A 40 -7.16 -7.46 10.27
C GLY A 40 -7.66 -8.73 10.96
N GLU A 41 -8.83 -8.67 11.60
CA GLU A 41 -9.47 -9.84 12.21
C GLU A 41 -9.86 -10.88 11.16
N ILE A 42 -10.45 -10.46 10.05
CA ILE A 42 -10.75 -11.35 8.91
C ILE A 42 -9.47 -12.02 8.41
N LEU A 43 -8.36 -11.29 8.28
CA LEU A 43 -7.07 -11.83 7.85
C LEU A 43 -6.42 -12.75 8.89
N GLN A 44 -6.70 -12.57 10.18
CA GLN A 44 -6.24 -13.50 11.22
C GLN A 44 -6.97 -14.85 11.10
N GLN A 45 -8.26 -14.80 10.81
CA GLN A 45 -9.10 -15.99 10.63
C GLN A 45 -8.93 -16.65 9.26
N ASP A 46 -8.63 -15.88 8.23
CA ASP A 46 -8.32 -16.32 6.87
C ASP A 46 -7.21 -15.46 6.26
N ARG A 47 -5.98 -15.94 6.44
CA ARG A 47 -4.77 -15.30 5.91
C ARG A 47 -4.68 -15.33 4.39
N ARG A 48 -5.56 -16.06 3.70
CA ARG A 48 -5.60 -16.16 2.23
C ARG A 48 -6.76 -15.37 1.64
N ASN A 49 -7.46 -14.56 2.44
CA ASN A 49 -8.57 -13.75 1.96
C ASN A 49 -8.06 -12.58 1.12
N THR A 50 -8.01 -12.79 -0.20
CA THR A 50 -7.60 -11.78 -1.18
C THR A 50 -8.46 -10.52 -1.11
N ARG A 51 -9.77 -10.64 -0.85
CA ARG A 51 -10.69 -9.47 -0.76
C ARG A 51 -10.31 -8.55 0.39
N ALA A 52 -9.99 -9.12 1.56
CA ALA A 52 -9.58 -8.34 2.72
C ALA A 52 -8.21 -7.67 2.49
N MET A 53 -7.26 -8.36 1.86
CA MET A 53 -5.96 -7.78 1.49
C MET A 53 -6.09 -6.63 0.48
N MET A 54 -7.00 -6.75 -0.49
CA MET A 54 -7.29 -5.69 -1.46
C MET A 54 -7.84 -4.44 -0.78
N TRP A 55 -8.71 -4.61 0.22
CA TRP A 55 -9.18 -3.48 1.03
C TRP A 55 -8.06 -2.85 1.87
N MET A 56 -7.17 -3.66 2.46
CA MET A 56 -5.99 -3.14 3.18
C MET A 56 -5.09 -2.32 2.26
N ALA A 57 -4.90 -2.74 1.01
CA ALA A 57 -4.18 -1.97 -0.01
C ALA A 57 -4.86 -0.61 -0.29
N LYS A 58 -6.19 -0.59 -0.41
CA LYS A 58 -6.97 0.64 -0.64
C LYS A 58 -6.90 1.61 0.55
N LEU A 59 -6.93 1.07 1.77
CA LEU A 59 -6.86 1.83 3.02
C LEU A 59 -5.44 2.31 3.37
N SER A 60 -4.41 1.75 2.72
CA SER A 60 -3.03 2.14 2.91
C SER A 60 -2.77 3.54 2.33
N PRO A 61 -2.37 4.53 3.15
CA PRO A 61 -2.07 5.88 2.66
C PRO A 61 -0.75 5.93 1.90
N ALA A 62 0.24 5.13 2.31
CA ALA A 62 1.56 5.10 1.71
C ALA A 62 1.58 4.20 0.46
N PRO A 63 2.16 4.66 -0.67
CA PRO A 63 2.32 3.84 -1.87
C PRO A 63 3.12 2.55 -1.60
N ALA A 64 4.13 2.61 -0.73
CA ALA A 64 4.94 1.45 -0.35
C ALA A 64 4.13 0.38 0.40
N GLU A 65 3.29 0.80 1.35
CA GLU A 65 2.40 -0.10 2.11
C GLU A 65 1.36 -0.72 1.19
N ARG A 66 0.78 0.08 0.27
CA ARG A 66 -0.16 -0.40 -0.74
C ARG A 66 0.46 -1.46 -1.64
N ARG A 67 1.68 -1.24 -2.16
CA ARG A 67 2.41 -2.22 -2.97
C ARG A 67 2.66 -3.52 -2.18
N ARG A 68 3.04 -3.42 -0.91
CA ARG A 68 3.24 -4.61 -0.05
C ARG A 68 1.99 -5.47 0.07
N TRP A 69 0.82 -4.84 0.25
CA TRP A 69 -0.45 -5.57 0.33
C TRP A 69 -0.85 -6.21 -1.00
N LEU A 70 -0.66 -5.53 -2.12
CA LEU A 70 -0.94 -6.09 -3.44
C LEU A 70 0.01 -7.23 -3.83
N ASN A 71 1.30 -7.12 -3.47
CA ASN A 71 2.23 -8.23 -3.65
C ASN A 71 1.78 -9.45 -2.85
N ARG A 72 1.33 -9.25 -1.60
CA ARG A 72 0.78 -10.34 -0.79
C ARG A 72 -0.47 -10.97 -1.40
N VAL A 73 -1.30 -10.19 -2.10
CA VAL A 73 -2.42 -10.73 -2.88
C VAL A 73 -1.91 -11.67 -3.98
N LEU A 74 -0.91 -11.24 -4.75
CA LEU A 74 -0.32 -12.07 -5.81
C LEU A 74 0.42 -13.30 -5.26
N ASP A 75 0.96 -13.24 -4.05
CA ASP A 75 1.56 -14.40 -3.39
C ASP A 75 0.51 -15.48 -3.07
N VAL A 76 -0.74 -15.07 -2.79
CA VAL A 76 -1.85 -15.98 -2.47
C VAL A 76 -2.60 -16.43 -3.73
N ASP A 77 -2.80 -15.50 -4.65
CA ASP A 77 -3.57 -15.62 -5.88
C ASP A 77 -2.81 -14.92 -7.03
N PRO A 78 -1.86 -15.62 -7.67
CA PRO A 78 -1.03 -15.07 -8.74
C PRO A 78 -1.84 -14.63 -9.96
N GLU A 79 -2.99 -15.26 -10.21
CA GLU A 79 -3.89 -14.99 -11.33
C GLU A 79 -4.80 -13.78 -11.08
N ASN A 80 -4.62 -13.07 -9.96
CA ASN A 80 -5.42 -11.90 -9.66
C ASN A 80 -5.10 -10.72 -10.57
N GLU A 81 -5.78 -10.65 -11.72
CA GLU A 81 -5.63 -9.56 -12.69
C GLU A 81 -5.82 -8.18 -12.06
N THR A 82 -6.69 -8.06 -11.05
CA THR A 82 -6.99 -6.77 -10.41
C THR A 82 -5.77 -6.27 -9.64
N ALA A 83 -5.12 -7.14 -8.87
CA ALA A 83 -3.89 -6.78 -8.15
C ALA A 83 -2.74 -6.48 -9.11
N GLN A 84 -2.59 -7.25 -10.20
CA GLN A 84 -1.59 -6.99 -11.24
C GLN A 84 -1.80 -5.61 -11.88
N LYS A 85 -3.03 -5.31 -12.35
CA LYS A 85 -3.39 -4.01 -12.95
C LYS A 85 -3.13 -2.84 -12.01
N LEU A 86 -3.42 -3.00 -10.72
CA LEU A 86 -3.16 -1.96 -9.71
C LEU A 86 -1.66 -1.74 -9.45
N LEU A 87 -0.86 -2.81 -9.40
CA LEU A 87 0.59 -2.73 -9.25
C LEU A 87 1.25 -2.07 -10.46
N ASP A 88 0.82 -2.44 -11.66
CA ASP A 88 1.36 -1.88 -12.90
C ASP A 88 1.12 -0.37 -12.97
N LYS A 89 -0.10 0.08 -12.65
CA LYS A 89 -0.44 1.51 -12.54
C LYS A 89 0.42 2.26 -11.52
N MET A 90 0.83 1.61 -10.43
CA MET A 90 1.75 2.20 -9.45
C MET A 90 3.19 2.25 -9.95
N SER A 91 3.64 1.21 -10.66
CA SER A 91 4.98 1.16 -11.26
C SER A 91 5.21 2.32 -12.22
N TYR A 92 4.20 2.64 -13.04
CA TYR A 92 4.21 3.74 -13.99
C TYR A 92 4.42 5.09 -13.26
N ASN A 93 3.67 5.35 -12.19
CA ASN A 93 3.79 6.58 -11.41
C ASN A 93 5.11 6.68 -10.62
N ASP A 94 5.72 5.55 -10.26
CA ASP A 94 7.02 5.54 -9.60
C ASP A 94 8.16 5.87 -10.58
N ALA A 95 8.05 5.48 -11.85
CA ALA A 95 9.05 5.79 -12.88
C ALA A 95 9.23 7.32 -13.06
N PHE A 96 8.15 8.10 -12.97
CA PHE A 96 8.20 9.56 -12.99
C PHE A 96 8.83 10.18 -11.73
N LYS A 97 8.74 9.52 -10.56
CA LYS A 97 9.37 9.99 -9.31
C LYS A 97 10.80 9.46 -9.08
N ARG A 98 11.23 8.44 -9.83
CA ARG A 98 12.59 7.86 -9.76
C ARG A 98 13.66 8.77 -10.33
N ASN A 99 13.27 9.81 -11.06
CA ASN A 99 14.18 10.84 -11.51
C ASN A 99 14.52 11.89 -10.40
N ARG A 100 14.71 11.41 -9.18
CA ARG A 100 15.19 12.20 -8.03
C ARG A 100 16.72 12.38 -8.05
N LEU A 101 17.39 11.78 -9.03
CA LEU A 101 18.80 12.00 -9.37
C LEU A 101 18.99 13.25 -10.24
N LEU A 102 18.06 13.56 -11.16
CA LEU A 102 18.15 14.79 -11.96
C LEU A 102 17.96 16.06 -11.13
N PHE A 103 17.16 16.05 -10.07
CA PHE A 103 16.99 17.24 -9.22
C PHE A 103 18.15 17.48 -8.23
N ARG A 104 18.84 16.44 -7.74
CA ARG A 104 20.04 16.62 -6.90
C ARG A 104 21.24 17.13 -7.70
N LEU A 105 21.38 16.69 -8.95
CA LEU A 105 22.46 17.15 -9.82
C LEU A 105 22.16 18.52 -10.47
N GLY A 106 20.90 18.80 -10.80
CA GLY A 106 20.52 20.05 -11.48
C GLY A 106 20.59 21.30 -10.59
N ILE A 107 19.95 21.27 -9.40
CA ILE A 107 19.86 22.46 -8.54
C ILE A 107 21.04 22.52 -7.56
N GLY A 108 21.45 21.37 -6.99
CA GLY A 108 22.58 21.31 -6.05
C GLY A 108 23.92 21.60 -6.72
N GLY A 109 24.15 21.08 -7.94
CA GLY A 109 25.35 21.38 -8.71
C GLY A 109 25.43 22.85 -9.12
N TYR A 110 24.32 23.43 -9.55
CA TYR A 110 24.27 24.85 -9.92
C TYR A 110 24.62 25.78 -8.75
N ILE A 111 24.07 25.54 -7.56
CA ILE A 111 24.35 26.36 -6.37
C ILE A 111 25.84 26.31 -6.01
N VAL A 112 26.47 25.13 -6.04
CA VAL A 112 27.91 24.97 -5.73
C VAL A 112 28.79 25.71 -6.74
N VAL A 113 28.47 25.63 -8.04
CA VAL A 113 29.20 26.35 -9.09
C VAL A 113 29.06 27.85 -8.92
N VAL A 114 27.86 28.37 -8.65
CA VAL A 114 27.63 29.81 -8.43
C VAL A 114 28.42 30.31 -7.22
N ILE A 115 28.44 29.56 -6.11
CA ILE A 115 29.21 29.93 -4.92
C ILE A 115 30.72 29.93 -5.22
N LEU A 116 31.24 28.93 -5.91
CA LEU A 116 32.65 28.88 -6.30
C LEU A 116 33.07 30.05 -7.18
N VAL A 117 32.25 30.39 -8.18
CA VAL A 117 32.50 31.53 -9.07
C VAL A 117 32.46 32.83 -8.29
N ALA A 118 31.49 33.02 -7.39
CA ALA A 118 31.42 34.21 -6.55
C ALA A 118 32.65 34.36 -5.65
N LEU A 119 33.12 33.28 -5.01
CA LEU A 119 34.33 33.28 -4.18
C LEU A 119 35.59 33.61 -5.01
N LEU A 120 35.71 33.07 -6.22
CA LEU A 120 36.80 33.40 -7.13
C LEU A 120 36.80 34.88 -7.51
N LEU A 121 35.63 35.43 -7.86
CA LEU A 121 35.51 36.86 -8.19
C LEU A 121 35.91 37.76 -7.03
N ILE A 122 35.48 37.42 -5.81
CA ILE A 122 35.85 38.18 -4.60
C ILE A 122 37.36 38.14 -4.38
N LEU A 123 38.00 36.98 -4.54
CA LEU A 123 39.44 36.83 -4.33
C LEU A 123 40.26 37.60 -5.38
N VAL A 124 39.82 37.57 -6.65
CA VAL A 124 40.46 38.33 -7.75
C VAL A 124 40.30 39.84 -7.55
N PHE A 125 39.20 40.30 -6.98
CA PHE A 125 38.98 41.74 -6.75
C PHE A 125 39.64 42.25 -5.47
N ALA A 126 39.97 41.36 -4.54
CA ALA A 126 40.61 41.68 -3.27
C ALA A 126 42.15 41.70 -3.33
N PHE A 127 42.73 41.27 -4.44
CA PHE A 127 44.17 41.18 -4.70
C PHE A 127 44.57 42.06 -5.88
#